data_AF-A0AAW0NTB8-F1
#
_entry.id   AF-A0AAW0NTB8-F1
#
_cell.length_a   1.000
_cell.length_b   1.000
_cell.length_c   1.000
_cell.angle_alpha   90.00
_cell.angle_beta   90.00
_cell.angle_gamma   90.00
#
_symmetry.space_group_name_H-M   'P 1'
#
loop_
_entity.id
_entity.type
_entity.pdbx_description
1 polymer ?
#
loop_
_entity_poly.entity_id
_entity_poly.type
_entity_poly.pdbx_seq_one_letter_code
_entity_poly.pdbx_strand_id
1 'polypeptide(L)'
;MALRMEFTGAVLQLGALAVLFSGCSPEPDVPHVCGSQDEFSHLSQQLQLTADSQVLSSISKLSQTLHSHHLNECDGAEPLNCTAAQAPENGGLLCVSLNHRRFCKPLCNHGYDFMFLRSSRLFDECSEQTSYTWNSQYVGGNQLAVCSKSPVTVAGAKTAYFPKEQDCLQSKANNTLHAALMEQFYRELQSAGHQGEPHSTCHVCGHMR
;
A
#
# COMPACT_ATOMS: atom_id res chain seq x y z
N MET A 1 44.94 -0.72 -48.82
CA MET A 1 44.36 -2.03 -48.48
C MET A 1 43.48 -1.83 -47.26
N ALA A 2 42.16 -1.97 -47.45
CA ALA A 2 41.14 -1.70 -46.46
C ALA A 2 41.02 -2.88 -45.49
N LEU A 3 41.03 -2.60 -44.18
CA LEU A 3 40.56 -3.56 -43.17
C LEU A 3 39.03 -3.49 -43.09
N ARG A 4 38.39 -4.60 -43.44
CA ARG A 4 36.95 -4.84 -43.30
C ARG A 4 36.57 -4.96 -41.82
N MET A 5 35.51 -4.24 -41.44
CA MET A 5 34.71 -4.51 -40.25
C MET A 5 33.92 -5.81 -40.44
N GLU A 6 34.04 -6.74 -39.50
CA GLU A 6 33.04 -7.79 -39.27
C GLU A 6 32.38 -7.52 -37.93
N PHE A 7 31.19 -6.91 -37.97
CA PHE A 7 30.23 -6.90 -36.88
C PHE A 7 28.98 -7.61 -37.42
N THR A 8 28.86 -8.90 -37.17
CA THR A 8 27.63 -9.65 -37.42
C THR A 8 27.23 -10.40 -36.14
N GLY A 9 25.98 -10.22 -35.74
CA GLY A 9 25.29 -11.10 -34.80
C GLY A 9 25.15 -10.60 -33.36
N ALA A 10 24.30 -9.59 -33.12
CA ALA A 10 23.51 -9.45 -31.87
C ALA A 10 22.53 -8.24 -31.91
N VAL A 11 21.92 -7.90 -33.05
CA VAL A 11 20.87 -6.87 -33.10
C VAL A 11 19.69 -7.41 -33.89
N LEU A 12 19.00 -8.41 -33.34
CA LEU A 12 17.75 -8.95 -33.88
C LEU A 12 17.01 -9.73 -32.78
N GLN A 13 16.74 -9.13 -31.61
CA GLN A 13 15.78 -9.70 -30.65
C GLN A 13 15.30 -8.73 -29.55
N LEU A 14 14.94 -7.49 -29.90
CA LEU A 14 14.21 -6.57 -28.99
C LEU A 14 12.96 -5.96 -29.67
N GLY A 15 12.32 -6.72 -30.56
CA GLY A 15 11.17 -6.26 -31.34
C GLY A 15 9.91 -7.10 -31.17
N ALA A 16 9.62 -7.63 -29.97
CA ALA A 16 8.44 -8.49 -29.74
C ALA A 16 7.78 -8.34 -28.35
N LEU A 17 7.68 -7.12 -27.80
CA LEU A 17 6.86 -6.83 -26.61
C LEU A 17 5.94 -5.61 -26.76
N ALA A 18 5.61 -5.22 -27.99
CA ALA A 18 4.74 -4.07 -28.28
C ALA A 18 3.47 -4.45 -29.04
N VAL A 19 2.93 -5.65 -28.85
CA VAL A 19 1.63 -6.04 -29.42
C VAL A 19 0.82 -6.75 -28.34
N LEU A 20 0.12 -6.01 -27.49
CA LEU A 20 -1.16 -6.38 -26.86
C LEU A 20 -1.88 -5.16 -26.21
N PHE A 21 -1.72 -3.96 -26.76
CA PHE A 21 -2.58 -2.81 -26.43
C PHE A 21 -3.26 -2.25 -27.69
N SER A 22 -3.99 -3.11 -28.40
CA SER A 22 -4.85 -2.67 -29.51
C SER A 22 -6.05 -3.60 -29.61
N GLY A 23 -7.15 -3.26 -28.94
CA GLY A 23 -8.36 -4.06 -28.98
C GLY A 23 -9.54 -3.53 -28.16
N CYS A 24 -9.81 -2.22 -28.21
CA CYS A 24 -11.13 -1.71 -27.85
C CYS A 24 -11.67 -0.92 -29.04
N SER A 25 -12.45 -1.61 -29.88
CA SER A 25 -13.32 -0.95 -30.85
C SER A 25 -14.67 -0.67 -30.15
N PRO A 26 -15.29 0.50 -30.35
CA PRO A 26 -16.55 0.82 -29.70
C PRO A 26 -17.73 0.29 -30.52
N GLU A 27 -18.52 -0.61 -29.95
CA GLU A 27 -19.94 -0.76 -30.31
C GLU A 27 -20.81 -0.61 -29.04
N PRO A 28 -21.98 0.02 -29.14
CA PRO A 28 -22.81 0.36 -28.00
C PRO A 28 -23.72 -0.81 -27.59
N ASP A 29 -24.04 -0.88 -26.30
CA ASP A 29 -25.11 -1.68 -25.68
C ASP A 29 -24.79 -3.09 -25.12
N VAL A 30 -23.65 -3.28 -24.45
CA VAL A 30 -23.48 -4.34 -23.42
C VAL A 30 -22.64 -3.83 -22.23
N PRO A 31 -23.00 -4.11 -20.96
CA PRO A 31 -22.18 -3.71 -19.81
C PRO A 31 -20.89 -4.55 -19.77
N HIS A 32 -19.75 -3.91 -19.95
CA HIS A 32 -18.44 -4.54 -19.83
C HIS A 32 -18.05 -4.76 -18.36
N VAL A 33 -17.84 -6.02 -17.99
CA VAL A 33 -17.14 -6.43 -16.77
C VAL A 33 -15.68 -6.68 -17.15
N CYS A 34 -14.78 -5.74 -16.82
CA CYS A 34 -13.35 -6.01 -16.80
C CYS A 34 -12.99 -6.58 -15.42
N GLY A 35 -12.95 -7.91 -15.31
CA GLY A 35 -12.53 -8.61 -14.10
C GLY A 35 -11.01 -8.70 -14.01
N SER A 36 -10.39 -7.91 -13.14
CA SER A 36 -8.93 -7.85 -12.93
C SER A 36 -8.36 -9.03 -12.12
N GLN A 37 -9.19 -9.98 -11.66
CA GLN A 37 -8.77 -11.15 -10.87
C GLN A 37 -8.32 -12.34 -11.72
N ASP A 38 -8.89 -12.51 -12.92
CA ASP A 38 -8.47 -13.58 -13.83
C ASP A 38 -7.13 -13.25 -14.51
N GLU A 39 -6.84 -11.97 -14.76
CA GLU A 39 -5.60 -11.57 -15.44
C GLU A 39 -4.34 -11.81 -14.61
N PHE A 40 -4.36 -11.58 -13.29
CA PHE A 40 -3.16 -11.76 -12.45
C PHE A 40 -2.83 -13.24 -12.24
N SER A 41 -3.88 -14.06 -12.09
CA SER A 41 -3.78 -15.52 -11.99
C SER A 41 -3.24 -16.11 -13.30
N HIS A 42 -3.71 -15.59 -14.44
CA HIS A 42 -3.28 -15.99 -15.76
C HIS A 42 -1.85 -15.52 -16.08
N LEU A 43 -1.46 -14.30 -15.67
CA LEU A 43 -0.08 -13.81 -15.77
C LEU A 43 0.88 -14.67 -14.94
N SER A 44 0.48 -15.05 -13.72
CA SER A 44 1.29 -15.93 -12.87
C SER A 44 1.49 -17.31 -13.50
N GLN A 45 0.43 -17.90 -14.07
CA GLN A 45 0.50 -19.17 -14.80
C GLN A 45 1.33 -19.05 -16.10
N GLN A 46 1.17 -17.98 -16.87
CA GLN A 46 1.93 -17.74 -18.10
C GLN A 46 3.42 -17.49 -17.82
N LEU A 47 3.75 -16.75 -16.75
CA LEU A 47 5.13 -16.55 -16.31
C LEU A 47 5.77 -17.86 -15.85
N GLN A 48 5.04 -18.74 -15.16
CA GLN A 48 5.56 -20.06 -14.76
C GLN A 48 5.83 -20.99 -15.94
N LEU A 49 5.08 -20.86 -17.04
CA LEU A 49 5.22 -21.71 -18.23
C LEU A 49 6.29 -21.21 -19.23
N THR A 50 6.74 -19.96 -19.11
CA THR A 50 7.63 -19.33 -20.10
C THR A 50 8.89 -18.69 -19.52
N ALA A 51 8.94 -18.41 -18.21
CA ALA A 51 10.09 -17.77 -17.60
C ALA A 51 11.14 -18.80 -17.15
N ASP A 52 12.39 -18.51 -17.48
CA ASP A 52 13.54 -19.20 -16.91
C ASP A 52 13.44 -19.16 -15.37
N SER A 53 13.71 -20.29 -14.72
CA SER A 53 13.81 -20.42 -13.26
C SER A 53 14.65 -19.31 -12.61
N GLN A 54 15.68 -18.82 -13.30
CA GLN A 54 16.50 -17.69 -12.85
C GLN A 54 15.72 -16.36 -12.82
N VAL A 55 14.88 -16.11 -13.82
CA VAL A 55 14.02 -14.91 -13.90
C VAL A 55 12.95 -14.96 -12.82
N LEU A 56 12.27 -16.10 -12.64
CA LEU A 56 11.29 -16.27 -11.56
C LEU A 56 11.91 -16.06 -10.18
N SER A 57 13.11 -16.61 -9.95
CA SER A 57 13.82 -16.43 -8.68
C SER A 57 14.20 -14.95 -8.45
N SER A 58 14.57 -14.23 -9.51
CA SER A 58 14.94 -12.82 -9.45
C SER A 58 13.72 -11.94 -9.16
N ILE A 59 12.58 -12.22 -9.81
CA ILE A 59 11.30 -11.54 -9.55
C ILE A 59 10.85 -11.80 -8.11
N SER A 60 10.93 -13.04 -7.63
CA SER A 60 10.59 -13.37 -6.24
C SER A 60 11.46 -12.63 -5.24
N LYS A 61 12.79 -12.59 -5.46
CA LYS A 61 13.71 -11.84 -4.59
C LYS A 61 13.41 -10.34 -4.60
N LEU A 62 13.13 -9.78 -5.77
CA LEU A 62 12.77 -8.36 -5.92
C LEU A 62 11.46 -8.05 -5.18
N SER A 63 10.43 -8.89 -5.36
CA SER A 63 9.15 -8.76 -4.66
C SER A 63 9.32 -8.82 -3.14
N GLN A 64 10.12 -9.75 -2.62
CA GLN A 64 10.43 -9.85 -1.19
C GLN A 64 11.19 -8.61 -0.68
N THR A 65 12.14 -8.10 -1.47
CA THR A 65 12.94 -6.92 -1.11
C THR A 65 12.06 -5.67 -1.08
N LEU A 66 11.21 -5.47 -2.09
CA LEU A 66 10.24 -4.38 -2.15
C LEU A 66 9.24 -4.47 -1.00
N HIS A 67 8.73 -5.66 -0.71
CA HIS A 67 7.81 -5.88 0.40
C HIS A 67 8.45 -5.54 1.75
N SER A 68 9.69 -5.98 1.97
CA SER A 68 10.46 -5.67 3.18
C SER A 68 10.70 -4.16 3.35
N HIS A 69 11.19 -3.49 2.29
CA HIS A 69 11.40 -2.05 2.31
C HIS A 69 10.11 -1.29 2.60
N HIS A 70 9.00 -1.78 2.07
CA HIS A 70 7.70 -1.16 2.21
C HIS A 70 7.14 -1.25 3.65
N LEU A 71 7.41 -2.37 4.36
CA LEU A 71 7.02 -2.52 5.77
C LEU A 71 7.85 -1.65 6.72
N ASN A 72 9.08 -1.34 6.32
CA ASN A 72 10.06 -0.62 7.13
C ASN A 72 10.08 0.90 6.83
N GLU A 73 9.14 1.43 6.05
CA GLU A 73 9.13 2.85 5.67
C GLU A 73 8.98 3.78 6.89
N CYS A 74 8.38 3.28 7.96
CA CYS A 74 8.25 4.02 9.22
C CYS A 74 9.43 3.78 10.17
N ASP A 75 10.39 2.92 9.82
CA ASP A 75 11.53 2.62 10.68
C ASP A 75 12.45 3.83 10.76
N GLY A 76 12.77 4.25 11.98
CA GLY A 76 13.63 5.41 12.22
C GLY A 76 12.92 6.77 12.19
N ALA A 77 11.59 6.80 12.03
CA ALA A 77 10.84 8.01 12.37
C ALA A 77 11.03 8.35 13.87
N GLU A 78 10.80 9.61 14.28
CA GLU A 78 10.79 9.96 15.71
C GLU A 78 9.40 9.76 16.33
N PRO A 79 9.29 9.45 17.64
CA PRO A 79 10.38 9.09 18.53
C PRO A 79 10.91 7.67 18.22
N LEU A 80 12.23 7.50 18.27
CA LEU A 80 12.92 6.23 17.95
C LEU A 80 12.53 5.09 18.90
N ASN A 81 12.03 5.45 20.09
CA ASN A 81 11.61 4.51 21.12
C ASN A 81 10.26 3.83 20.81
N CYS A 82 9.49 4.36 19.85
CA CYS A 82 8.25 3.76 19.44
C CYS A 82 8.49 2.55 18.53
N THR A 83 7.88 1.42 18.89
CA THR A 83 7.89 0.22 18.05
C THR A 83 7.20 0.50 16.72
N ALA A 84 7.68 -0.12 15.64
CA ALA A 84 7.04 -0.03 14.33
C ALA A 84 5.60 -0.57 14.41
N ALA A 85 4.64 0.23 13.94
CA ALA A 85 3.25 -0.18 13.88
C ALA A 85 3.04 -1.22 12.77
N GLN A 86 2.27 -2.26 13.07
CA GLN A 86 1.95 -3.29 12.09
C GLN A 86 0.73 -2.88 11.28
N ALA A 87 0.91 -2.77 9.96
CA ALA A 87 -0.20 -2.50 9.07
C ALA A 87 -1.21 -3.66 9.03
N PRO A 88 -2.52 -3.36 9.07
CA PRO A 88 -3.55 -4.40 9.01
C PRO A 88 -3.51 -5.10 7.65
N GLU A 89 -3.70 -6.41 7.64
CA GLU A 89 -4.00 -7.15 6.42
C GLU A 89 -5.21 -6.53 5.72
N ASN A 90 -5.22 -6.50 4.38
CA ASN A 90 -6.27 -5.86 3.58
C ASN A 90 -6.50 -4.39 3.94
N GLY A 91 -5.43 -3.68 4.27
CA GLY A 91 -5.45 -2.27 4.62
C GLY A 91 -4.05 -1.66 4.68
N GLY A 92 -3.93 -0.57 5.41
CA GLY A 92 -2.69 0.15 5.60
C GLY A 92 -2.70 1.11 6.78
N LEU A 93 -1.56 1.77 6.99
CA LEU A 93 -1.33 2.79 7.99
C LEU A 93 -0.84 4.06 7.32
N LEU A 94 -1.41 5.20 7.71
CA LEU A 94 -0.79 6.51 7.52
C LEU A 94 -0.22 6.93 8.85
N CYS A 95 1.07 7.22 8.90
CA CYS A 95 1.72 7.62 10.13
C CYS A 95 2.38 8.98 9.96
N VAL A 96 2.28 9.78 11.03
CA VAL A 96 2.77 11.15 11.13
C VAL A 96 3.50 11.28 12.45
N SER A 97 4.65 11.93 12.42
CA SER A 97 5.36 12.33 13.63
C SER A 97 5.34 13.85 13.75
N LEU A 98 4.90 14.34 14.92
CA LEU A 98 4.85 15.75 15.28
C LEU A 98 5.08 15.90 16.79
N ASN A 99 5.85 16.90 17.21
CA ASN A 99 6.19 17.19 18.61
C ASN A 99 6.68 15.97 19.41
N HIS A 100 7.57 15.15 18.84
CA HIS A 100 8.08 13.91 19.46
C HIS A 100 7.00 12.87 19.80
N ARG A 101 5.83 12.95 19.16
CA ARG A 101 4.75 11.96 19.23
C ARG A 101 4.57 11.37 17.85
N ARG A 102 4.31 10.06 17.79
CA ARG A 102 3.91 9.39 16.55
C ARG A 102 2.43 9.05 16.60
N PHE A 103 1.73 9.40 15.54
CA PHE A 103 0.33 9.05 15.34
C PHE A 103 0.23 8.16 14.11
N CYS A 104 -0.49 7.05 14.23
CA CYS A 104 -0.76 6.16 13.11
C CYS A 104 -2.26 5.94 12.97
N LYS A 105 -2.77 6.22 11.78
CA LYS A 105 -4.15 6.01 11.39
C LYS A 105 -4.26 4.72 10.58
N PRO A 106 -4.98 3.70 11.05
CA PRO A 106 -5.29 2.54 10.24
C PRO A 106 -6.41 2.83 9.23
N LEU A 107 -6.28 2.26 8.04
CA LEU A 107 -7.28 2.29 6.98
C LEU A 107 -7.54 0.88 6.48
N CYS A 108 -8.81 0.52 6.29
CA CYS A 108 -9.19 -0.72 5.61
C CYS A 108 -9.44 -0.47 4.12
N ASN A 109 -9.09 -1.46 3.29
CA ASN A 109 -9.44 -1.45 1.87
C ASN A 109 -10.97 -1.46 1.70
N HIS A 110 -11.45 -0.93 0.56
CA HIS A 110 -12.85 -1.04 0.22
C HIS A 110 -13.32 -2.52 0.19
N GLY A 111 -14.50 -2.80 0.75
CA GLY A 111 -15.00 -4.18 0.93
C GLY A 111 -14.50 -4.88 2.20
N TYR A 112 -13.80 -4.15 3.06
CA TYR A 112 -13.39 -4.60 4.38
C TYR A 112 -13.86 -3.59 5.44
N ASP A 113 -14.16 -4.10 6.63
CA ASP A 113 -14.49 -3.30 7.80
C ASP A 113 -13.60 -3.66 8.99
N PHE A 114 -13.49 -2.75 9.95
CA PHE A 114 -12.77 -3.02 11.18
C PHE A 114 -13.50 -4.08 12.02
N MET A 115 -12.76 -5.02 12.60
CA MET A 115 -13.35 -6.02 13.50
C MET A 115 -13.93 -5.43 14.79
N PHE A 116 -13.53 -4.21 15.16
CA PHE A 116 -14.03 -3.50 16.34
C PHE A 116 -14.42 -2.07 16.00
N LEU A 117 -15.43 -1.57 16.71
CA LEU A 117 -15.89 -0.20 16.61
C LEU A 117 -14.76 0.77 16.96
N ARG A 118 -14.51 1.72 16.05
CA ARG A 118 -13.49 2.75 16.17
C ARG A 118 -13.88 4.04 15.44
N SER A 119 -15.18 4.25 15.22
CA SER A 119 -15.71 5.47 14.58
C SER A 119 -15.30 6.76 15.30
N SER A 120 -15.04 6.69 16.62
CA SER A 120 -14.53 7.80 17.43
C SER A 120 -13.01 7.80 17.62
N ARG A 121 -12.32 6.73 17.25
CA ARG A 121 -10.86 6.56 17.41
C ARG A 121 -10.21 6.47 16.04
N LEU A 122 -9.88 7.64 15.49
CA LEU A 122 -9.37 7.78 14.14
C LEU A 122 -7.91 7.34 13.98
N PHE A 123 -7.12 7.44 15.05
CA PHE A 123 -5.70 7.12 15.06
C PHE A 123 -5.27 6.62 16.44
N ASP A 124 -4.13 5.96 16.48
CA ASP A 124 -3.44 5.55 17.71
C ASP A 124 -2.15 6.36 17.85
N GLU A 125 -1.72 6.53 19.10
CA GLU A 125 -0.55 7.33 19.47
C GLU A 125 0.52 6.46 20.13
N CYS A 126 1.77 6.78 19.84
CA CYS A 126 2.94 6.37 20.59
C CYS A 126 3.82 7.58 20.96
N SER A 127 4.08 7.76 22.25
CA SER A 127 4.86 8.87 22.80
C SER A 127 5.35 8.56 24.22
N GLU A 128 6.07 9.50 24.85
CA GLU A 128 6.41 9.42 26.27
C GLU A 128 5.15 9.24 27.16
N GLN A 129 4.03 9.89 26.81
CA GLN A 129 2.77 9.78 27.55
C GLN A 129 2.21 8.34 27.54
N THR A 130 2.49 7.58 26.48
CA THR A 130 2.07 6.19 26.34
C THR A 130 3.19 5.21 26.72
N SER A 131 4.24 5.69 27.40
CA SER A 131 5.44 4.89 27.72
C SER A 131 6.06 4.23 26.48
N TYR A 132 6.01 4.93 25.34
CA TYR A 132 6.46 4.46 24.03
C TYR A 132 5.80 3.17 23.54
N THR A 133 4.56 2.92 23.99
CA THR A 133 3.71 1.85 23.47
C THR A 133 2.52 2.43 22.71
N TRP A 134 2.02 1.70 21.71
CA TRP A 134 0.80 2.11 21.01
C TRP A 134 -0.39 2.04 21.97
N ASN A 135 -1.14 3.14 22.07
CA ASN A 135 -2.36 3.18 22.89
C ASN A 135 -3.55 2.45 22.25
N SER A 136 -3.30 1.45 21.40
CA SER A 136 -4.31 0.75 20.61
C SER A 136 -5.25 -0.09 21.46
N GLN A 137 -6.40 -0.48 20.89
CA GLN A 137 -7.33 -1.39 21.54
C GLN A 137 -6.80 -2.83 21.63
N TYR A 138 -5.71 -3.14 20.91
CA TYR A 138 -5.05 -4.44 20.93
C TYR A 138 -3.89 -4.35 21.93
N VAL A 139 -4.25 -4.42 23.21
CA VAL A 139 -3.34 -4.23 24.34
C VAL A 139 -2.07 -5.07 24.17
N GLY A 140 -0.91 -4.42 24.29
CA GLY A 140 0.41 -5.07 24.35
C GLY A 140 1.03 -5.43 22.99
N GLY A 141 0.41 -5.06 21.86
CA GLY A 141 0.93 -5.34 20.52
C GLY A 141 1.21 -4.08 19.69
N ASN A 142 1.89 -4.29 18.55
CA ASN A 142 2.10 -3.27 17.52
C ASN A 142 0.95 -3.20 16.51
N GLN A 143 -0.02 -4.10 16.64
CA GLN A 143 -1.19 -4.17 15.79
C GLN A 143 -2.16 -3.05 16.16
N LEU A 144 -2.49 -2.21 15.18
CA LEU A 144 -3.42 -1.10 15.39
C LEU A 144 -4.85 -1.46 14.97
N ALA A 145 -5.01 -2.36 14.00
CA ALA A 145 -6.31 -2.75 13.46
C ALA A 145 -6.33 -4.18 12.90
N VAL A 146 -7.54 -4.70 12.73
CA VAL A 146 -7.84 -5.86 11.88
C VAL A 146 -8.95 -5.46 10.92
N CYS A 147 -8.71 -5.65 9.62
CA CYS A 147 -9.70 -5.47 8.57
C CYS A 147 -10.26 -6.84 8.17
N SER A 148 -11.57 -7.01 8.31
CA SER A 148 -12.29 -8.23 7.94
C SER A 148 -13.22 -7.96 6.77
N LYS A 149 -13.40 -8.96 5.90
CA LYS A 149 -14.25 -8.81 4.71
C LYS A 149 -15.67 -8.46 5.13
N SER A 150 -16.20 -7.37 4.59
CA SER A 150 -17.55 -6.91 4.91
C SER A 150 -18.13 -6.11 3.74
N PRO A 151 -19.37 -6.39 3.30
CA PRO A 151 -20.02 -5.59 2.27
C PRO A 151 -20.44 -4.20 2.74
N VAL A 152 -20.44 -3.95 4.06
CA VAL A 152 -20.84 -2.67 4.67
C VAL A 152 -19.76 -2.22 5.65
N THR A 153 -19.45 -0.93 5.63
CA THR A 153 -18.48 -0.30 6.54
C THR A 153 -19.21 0.50 7.61
N VAL A 154 -19.26 -0.02 8.83
CA VAL A 154 -19.96 0.60 9.98
C VAL A 154 -19.05 0.83 11.18
N ALA A 155 -17.95 0.07 11.29
CA ALA A 155 -17.12 0.10 12.49
C ALA A 155 -16.18 1.31 12.54
N GLY A 156 -15.77 1.86 11.40
CA GLY A 156 -14.87 3.00 11.29
C GLY A 156 -15.57 4.29 10.88
N ALA A 157 -14.87 5.42 11.02
CA ALA A 157 -15.29 6.67 10.40
C ALA A 157 -15.14 6.57 8.87
N LYS A 158 -15.90 7.36 8.11
CA LYS A 158 -15.83 7.36 6.63
C LYS A 158 -14.42 7.59 6.09
N THR A 159 -13.60 8.34 6.83
CA THR A 159 -12.22 8.68 6.49
C THR A 159 -11.20 7.59 6.83
N ALA A 160 -11.63 6.50 7.50
CA ALA A 160 -10.79 5.36 7.91
C ALA A 160 -10.82 4.21 6.89
N TYR A 161 -11.20 4.49 5.65
CA TYR A 161 -11.23 3.54 4.55
C TYR A 161 -10.53 4.16 3.33
N PHE A 162 -9.89 3.31 2.53
CA PHE A 162 -9.49 3.72 1.19
C PHE A 162 -10.73 3.96 0.32
N PRO A 163 -10.68 4.89 -0.64
CA PRO A 163 -11.78 5.14 -1.55
C PRO A 163 -12.23 3.88 -2.29
N LYS A 164 -13.44 3.92 -2.84
CA LYS A 164 -13.95 2.83 -3.68
C LYS A 164 -12.98 2.55 -4.83
N GLU A 165 -12.76 1.26 -5.11
CA GLU A 165 -11.85 0.77 -6.16
C GLU A 165 -10.38 1.18 -5.94
N GLN A 166 -10.02 1.60 -4.74
CA GLN A 166 -8.66 1.85 -4.32
C GLN A 166 -8.29 0.93 -3.15
N ASP A 167 -7.11 0.35 -3.22
CA ASP A 167 -6.44 -0.29 -2.09
C ASP A 167 -5.28 0.56 -1.59
N CYS A 168 -4.63 0.09 -0.53
CA CYS A 168 -3.48 0.79 0.03
C CYS A 168 -2.34 0.98 -0.99
N LEU A 169 -1.99 -0.06 -1.77
CA LEU A 169 -0.85 0.00 -2.71
C LEU A 169 -1.15 1.00 -3.85
N GLN A 170 -2.36 0.97 -4.39
CA GLN A 170 -2.83 1.90 -5.40
C GLN A 170 -2.84 3.33 -4.86
N SER A 171 -3.33 3.52 -3.64
CA SER A 171 -3.34 4.82 -2.97
C SER A 171 -1.95 5.35 -2.68
N LYS A 172 -1.00 4.47 -2.39
CA LYS A 172 0.42 4.82 -2.18
C LYS A 172 1.13 5.18 -3.49
N ALA A 173 0.85 4.47 -4.57
CA ALA A 173 1.43 4.74 -5.88
C ALA A 173 0.87 6.03 -6.54
N ASN A 174 -0.32 6.46 -6.13
CA ASN A 174 -0.96 7.67 -6.62
C ASN A 174 -0.63 8.87 -5.72
N ASN A 175 0.28 9.73 -6.16
CA ASN A 175 0.71 10.91 -5.39
C ASN A 175 -0.44 11.86 -4.99
N THR A 176 -1.43 12.06 -5.86
CA THR A 176 -2.58 12.94 -5.57
C THR A 176 -3.45 12.34 -4.47
N LEU A 177 -3.74 11.05 -4.57
CA LEU A 177 -4.55 10.35 -3.56
C LEU A 177 -3.79 10.22 -2.23
N HIS A 178 -2.51 9.87 -2.28
CA HIS A 178 -1.65 9.82 -1.10
C HIS A 178 -1.61 11.18 -0.38
N ALA A 179 -1.40 12.28 -1.11
CA ALA A 179 -1.41 13.62 -0.56
C ALA A 179 -2.76 13.98 0.09
N ALA A 180 -3.87 13.66 -0.59
CA ALA A 180 -5.21 13.91 -0.05
C ALA A 180 -5.49 13.12 1.24
N LEU A 181 -5.05 11.86 1.29
CA LEU A 181 -5.16 11.02 2.49
C LEU A 181 -4.34 11.57 3.66
N MET A 182 -3.10 12.00 3.41
CA MET A 182 -2.24 12.61 4.42
C MET A 182 -2.80 13.96 4.90
N GLU A 183 -3.24 14.82 3.98
CA GLU A 183 -3.86 16.10 4.33
C GLU A 183 -5.13 15.92 5.17
N GLN A 184 -5.96 14.94 4.82
CA GLN A 184 -7.11 14.57 5.63
C GLN A 184 -6.71 14.09 7.03
N PHE A 185 -5.66 13.26 7.15
CA PHE A 185 -5.17 12.82 8.44
C PHE A 185 -4.63 13.99 9.29
N TYR A 186 -3.92 14.94 8.69
CA TYR A 186 -3.48 16.15 9.39
C TYR A 186 -4.64 16.99 9.92
N ARG A 187 -5.69 17.17 9.11
CA ARG A 187 -6.91 17.87 9.57
C ARG A 187 -7.55 17.17 10.78
N GLU A 188 -7.56 15.84 10.79
CA GLU A 188 -8.08 15.07 11.92
C GLU A 188 -7.22 15.24 13.18
N LEU A 189 -5.89 15.23 13.05
CA LEU A 189 -4.97 15.50 14.15
C LEU A 189 -5.18 16.91 14.74
N GLN A 190 -5.26 17.92 13.88
CA GLN A 190 -5.52 19.31 14.27
C GLN A 190 -6.89 19.46 14.97
N SER A 191 -7.92 18.80 14.44
CA SER A 191 -9.27 18.81 15.02
C SER A 191 -9.33 18.13 16.38
N ALA A 192 -8.45 17.14 16.63
CA ALA A 192 -8.27 16.49 17.92
C ALA A 192 -7.38 17.30 18.89
N GLY A 193 -6.91 18.50 18.49
CA GLY A 193 -6.09 19.38 19.32
C GLY A 193 -4.59 19.13 19.21
N HIS A 194 -4.14 18.28 18.28
CA HIS A 194 -2.72 18.06 18.02
C HIS A 194 -2.22 19.06 16.98
N GLN A 195 -1.56 20.12 17.45
CA GLN A 195 -0.98 21.18 16.63
C GLN A 195 0.52 20.95 16.44
N GLY A 196 1.08 21.40 15.32
CA GLY A 196 2.52 21.32 15.04
C GLY A 196 2.81 20.97 13.59
N GLU A 197 4.04 21.26 13.15
CA GLU A 197 4.51 20.88 11.82
C GLU A 197 4.94 19.41 11.80
N PRO A 198 4.46 18.62 10.82
CA PRO A 198 4.91 17.25 10.63
C PRO A 198 6.38 17.21 10.22
N HIS A 199 7.20 16.41 10.89
CA HIS A 199 8.62 16.25 10.54
C HIS A 199 8.92 14.91 9.86
N SER A 200 8.03 13.92 10.00
CA SER A 200 8.11 12.68 9.23
C SER A 200 6.73 12.09 8.94
N THR A 201 6.62 11.46 7.78
CA THR A 201 5.41 10.78 7.29
C THR A 201 5.78 9.46 6.67
N CYS A 202 4.94 8.44 6.84
CA CYS A 202 5.09 7.18 6.13
C CYS A 202 3.72 6.57 5.85
N HIS A 203 3.66 5.76 4.78
CA HIS A 203 2.44 5.07 4.37
C HIS A 203 2.75 3.59 4.18
N VAL A 204 2.24 2.73 5.07
CA VAL A 204 2.58 1.30 5.08
C VAL A 204 1.34 0.46 4.84
N CYS A 205 1.32 -0.30 3.76
CA CYS A 205 0.29 -1.30 3.45
C CYS A 205 0.57 -2.66 4.06
N GLY A 206 -0.49 -3.30 4.56
CA GLY A 206 -0.45 -4.71 4.93
C GLY A 206 -0.58 -5.60 3.70
N HIS A 207 -0.32 -6.90 3.89
CA HIS A 207 -0.50 -7.88 2.83
C HIS A 207 -1.99 -8.05 2.48
N MET A 208 -2.28 -8.36 1.22
CA MET A 208 -3.62 -8.75 0.77
C MET A 208 -3.80 -10.26 0.96
N ARG A 209 -4.91 -10.68 1.57
CA ARG A 209 -5.25 -12.11 1.72
C ARG A 209 -6.38 -12.52 0.78
#